data_AF-A0A403QL60-F1
#
_entry.id   AF-A0A403QL60-F1
#
_cell.length_a   1.000
_cell.length_b   1.000
_cell.length_c   1.000
_cell.angle_alpha   90.00
_cell.angle_beta   90.00
_cell.angle_gamma   90.00
#
_symmetry.space_group_name_H-M   'P 1'
#
loop_
_entity.id
_entity.type
_entity.pdbx_description
1 polymer ?
#
loop_
_entity_poly.entity_id
_entity_poly.type
_entity_poly.pdbx_seq_one_letter_code
_entity_poly.pdbx_strand_id
1 'polypeptide(L)'
;MNTMTDLVTLNCRRLAVAWGYPDDLRPHWRLGYCQGDGVCYCGRITPSEIPRLVEGMKARGRLDERAARVLNRLAATERLDITLRHTGRYTHSGCTDIVTDDVPGFAESLQARFENVLREDFDSLCDEAESEGYSLLDGR
;
A
#
# COMPACT_ATOMS: atom_id res chain seq x y z
N MET A 1 0.05 17.60 -21.46
CA MET A 1 0.57 16.75 -20.38
C MET A 1 1.34 17.66 -19.44
N ASN A 2 1.00 17.68 -18.15
CA ASN A 2 1.68 18.54 -17.17
C ASN A 2 2.83 17.73 -16.58
N THR A 3 4.07 18.03 -16.98
CA THR A 3 5.28 17.30 -16.59
C THR A 3 5.41 17.12 -15.07
N MET A 4 4.89 18.05 -14.27
CA MET A 4 4.90 17.94 -12.82
C MET A 4 3.94 16.86 -12.29
N THR A 5 2.76 16.75 -12.89
CA THR A 5 1.80 15.70 -12.55
C THR A 5 2.38 14.32 -12.87
N ASP A 6 3.14 14.21 -13.96
CA ASP A 6 3.79 12.97 -14.37
C ASP A 6 4.93 12.60 -13.39
N LEU A 7 5.70 13.59 -12.90
CA LEU A 7 6.76 13.36 -11.91
C LEU A 7 6.24 12.86 -10.57
N VAL A 8 5.19 13.48 -10.02
CA VAL A 8 4.58 13.02 -8.75
C VAL A 8 4.03 11.60 -8.92
N THR A 9 3.32 11.34 -10.02
CA THR A 9 2.79 10.00 -10.33
C THR A 9 3.89 8.95 -10.44
N LEU A 10 5.00 9.28 -11.11
CA LEU A 10 6.16 8.39 -11.23
C LEU A 10 6.80 8.14 -9.86
N ASN A 11 6.90 9.17 -9.02
CA ASN A 11 7.44 9.03 -7.68
C ASN A 11 6.58 8.10 -6.80
N CYS A 12 5.25 8.26 -6.82
CA CYS A 12 4.34 7.37 -6.09
C CYS A 12 4.54 5.91 -6.52
N ARG A 13 4.66 5.63 -7.83
CA ARG A 13 4.92 4.26 -8.33
C ARG A 13 6.27 3.74 -7.87
N ARG A 14 7.32 4.56 -7.94
CA ARG A 14 8.66 4.22 -7.44
C ARG A 14 8.61 3.82 -5.97
N LEU A 15 7.91 4.60 -5.15
CA LEU A 15 7.75 4.35 -3.72
C LEU A 15 7.00 3.05 -3.45
N ALA A 16 5.85 2.81 -4.09
CA ALA A 16 5.11 1.55 -3.95
C ALA A 16 6.03 0.33 -4.19
N VAL A 17 6.80 0.36 -5.28
CA VAL A 17 7.74 -0.72 -5.66
C VAL A 17 8.89 -0.87 -4.65
N ALA A 18 9.41 0.24 -4.12
CA ALA A 18 10.46 0.23 -3.10
C ALA A 18 9.97 -0.34 -1.77
N TRP A 19 8.69 -0.10 -1.45
CA TRP A 19 8.03 -0.60 -0.24
C TRP A 19 7.59 -2.06 -0.33
N GLY A 20 7.68 -2.66 -1.52
CA GLY A 20 7.34 -4.05 -1.80
C GLY A 20 5.96 -4.27 -2.41
N TYR A 21 5.22 -3.20 -2.67
CA TYR A 21 3.91 -3.26 -3.34
C TYR A 21 4.05 -3.45 -4.86
N PRO A 22 2.99 -3.90 -5.54
CA PRO A 22 2.95 -4.02 -7.00
C PRO A 22 3.25 -2.71 -7.73
N ASP A 23 3.85 -2.82 -8.93
CA ASP A 23 4.20 -1.67 -9.77
C ASP A 23 3.01 -1.11 -10.56
N ASP A 24 1.93 -1.88 -10.66
CA ASP A 24 0.68 -1.52 -11.32
C ASP A 24 -0.34 -0.88 -10.38
N LEU A 25 -0.03 -0.72 -9.08
CA LEU A 25 -0.84 0.08 -8.17
C LEU A 25 -0.98 1.50 -8.71
N ARG A 26 -2.23 1.95 -8.82
CA ARG A 26 -2.56 3.27 -9.34
C ARG A 26 -2.58 4.27 -8.20
N PRO A 27 -1.67 5.26 -8.20
CA PRO A 27 -1.73 6.33 -7.22
C PRO A 27 -2.88 7.28 -7.55
N HIS A 28 -3.59 7.70 -6.52
CA HIS A 28 -4.49 8.83 -6.51
C HIS A 28 -3.88 9.88 -5.61
N TRP A 29 -3.74 11.10 -6.11
CA TRP A 29 -3.13 12.16 -5.32
C TRP A 29 -3.70 13.52 -5.66
N ARG A 30 -3.66 14.38 -4.66
CA ARG A 30 -3.97 15.81 -4.74
C ARG A 30 -3.10 16.48 -3.69
N LEU A 31 -2.29 17.44 -4.10
CA LEU A 31 -1.29 18.08 -3.26
C LEU A 31 -1.37 19.59 -3.49
N GLY A 32 -2.22 20.25 -2.71
CA GLY A 32 -2.52 21.68 -2.81
C GLY A 32 -2.58 22.38 -1.45
N TYR A 33 -2.04 21.76 -0.40
CA TYR A 33 -2.02 22.25 0.98
C TYR A 33 -3.43 22.50 1.57
N CYS A 34 -4.36 21.57 1.36
CA CYS A 34 -5.71 21.60 1.96
C CYS A 34 -6.06 20.29 2.69
N GLN A 35 -7.08 20.34 3.57
CA GLN A 35 -7.45 19.25 4.50
C GLN A 35 -7.86 17.92 3.82
N GLY A 36 -8.03 17.89 2.50
CA GLY A 36 -8.41 16.70 1.73
C GLY A 36 -7.33 16.19 0.78
N ASP A 37 -6.13 16.76 0.86
CA ASP A 37 -4.99 16.36 0.06
C ASP A 37 -4.32 15.10 0.63
N GLY A 38 -3.44 14.53 -0.18
CA GLY A 38 -2.62 13.39 0.17
C GLY A 38 -2.40 12.47 -1.01
N VAL A 39 -1.81 11.31 -0.72
CA VAL A 39 -1.62 10.22 -1.68
C VAL A 39 -2.28 8.95 -1.15
N CYS A 40 -2.93 8.19 -2.03
CA CYS A 40 -3.41 6.86 -1.77
C CYS A 40 -3.29 6.00 -3.03
N TYR A 41 -3.51 4.70 -2.91
CA TYR A 41 -3.32 3.76 -4.00
C TYR A 41 -4.53 2.85 -4.17
N CYS A 42 -4.85 2.49 -5.42
CA CYS A 42 -5.83 1.45 -5.72
C CYS A 42 -5.24 0.40 -6.66
N GLY A 43 -5.74 -0.82 -6.56
CA GLY A 43 -5.26 -1.96 -7.34
C GLY A 43 -5.50 -3.27 -6.62
N ARG A 44 -4.85 -4.32 -7.11
CA ARG A 44 -4.88 -5.65 -6.50
C ARG A 44 -3.46 -6.05 -6.15
N ILE A 45 -3.31 -6.83 -5.09
CA ILE A 45 -2.07 -7.51 -4.72
C ILE A 45 -2.40 -9.00 -4.79
N THR A 46 -1.87 -9.64 -5.82
CA THR A 46 -2.08 -11.05 -6.11
C THR A 46 -1.24 -11.93 -5.19
N PRO A 47 -1.58 -13.22 -5.03
CA PRO A 47 -0.79 -14.14 -4.23
C PRO A 47 0.71 -14.18 -4.60
N SER A 48 1.05 -14.02 -5.88
CA SER A 48 2.44 -13.98 -6.36
C SER A 48 3.25 -12.76 -5.89
N GLU A 49 2.58 -11.67 -5.53
CA GLU A 49 3.22 -10.41 -5.14
C GLU A 49 3.42 -10.30 -3.61
N ILE A 50 2.66 -11.08 -2.85
CA ILE A 50 2.69 -11.09 -1.38
C ILE A 50 4.07 -11.37 -0.80
N PRO A 51 4.89 -12.30 -1.32
CA PRO A 51 6.23 -12.52 -0.77
C PRO A 51 7.09 -11.25 -0.79
N ARG A 52 6.97 -10.44 -1.84
CA ARG A 52 7.71 -9.17 -1.94
C ARG A 52 7.20 -8.15 -0.94
N LEU A 53 5.88 -8.03 -0.80
CA LEU A 53 5.24 -7.16 0.19
C LEU A 53 5.66 -7.54 1.62
N VAL A 54 5.63 -8.83 1.94
CA VAL A 54 6.02 -9.36 3.25
C VAL A 54 7.48 -9.07 3.58
N GLU A 55 8.40 -9.26 2.62
CA GLU A 55 9.81 -8.91 2.85
C GLU A 55 10.01 -7.40 3.04
N GLY A 56 9.29 -6.56 2.29
CA GLY A 56 9.24 -5.12 2.56
C GLY A 56 8.78 -4.81 3.98
N MET A 57 7.68 -5.44 4.42
CA MET A 57 7.14 -5.30 5.77
C MET A 57 8.11 -5.70 6.87
N LYS A 58 8.83 -6.82 6.68
CA LYS A 58 9.87 -7.25 7.60
C LYS A 58 11.03 -6.26 7.67
N ALA A 59 11.50 -5.76 6.51
CA ALA A 59 12.62 -4.82 6.46
C ALA A 59 12.34 -3.53 7.25
N ARG A 60 11.08 -3.13 7.36
CA ARG A 60 10.63 -1.97 8.14
C ARG A 60 10.15 -2.33 9.55
N GLY A 61 10.33 -3.57 9.99
CA GLY A 61 9.97 -4.04 11.34
C GLY A 61 8.47 -4.20 11.60
N ARG A 62 7.63 -4.22 10.56
CA ARG A 62 6.16 -4.36 10.67
C ARG A 62 5.73 -5.81 10.91
N LEU A 63 6.52 -6.78 10.46
CA LEU A 63 6.25 -8.21 10.62
C LEU A 63 7.43 -8.92 11.29
N ASP A 64 7.10 -9.82 12.22
CA ASP A 64 8.05 -10.81 12.74
C ASP A 64 8.19 -12.00 11.76
N GLU A 65 9.29 -12.75 11.91
CA GLU A 65 9.61 -13.89 11.05
C GLU A 65 8.53 -14.99 11.08
N ARG A 66 7.81 -15.14 12.19
CA ARG A 66 6.73 -16.13 12.29
C ARG A 66 5.53 -15.70 11.46
N ALA A 67 5.08 -14.45 11.59
CA ALA A 67 3.97 -13.89 10.83
C ALA A 67 4.26 -13.91 9.32
N ALA A 68 5.47 -13.49 8.93
CA ALA A 68 5.92 -13.53 7.55
C ALA A 68 5.85 -14.94 6.93
N ARG A 69 6.35 -15.95 7.65
CA ARG A 69 6.28 -17.35 7.17
C ARG A 69 4.84 -17.84 6.98
N VAL A 70 3.89 -17.41 7.81
CA VAL A 70 2.49 -17.83 7.63
C VAL A 70 1.87 -17.14 6.42
N LEU A 71 2.09 -15.84 6.24
CA LEU A 71 1.59 -15.09 5.08
C LEU A 71 2.14 -15.65 3.77
N ASN A 72 3.45 -15.95 3.71
CA ASN A 72 4.05 -16.55 2.53
C ASN A 72 3.50 -17.95 2.23
N ARG A 73 3.14 -18.74 3.26
CA ARG A 73 2.46 -20.02 3.05
C ARG A 73 1.03 -19.85 2.53
N LEU A 74 0.29 -18.87 3.02
CA LEU A 74 -1.06 -18.57 2.52
C LEU A 74 -1.02 -18.11 1.06
N ALA A 75 -0.09 -17.22 0.73
CA ALA A 75 0.17 -16.78 -0.63
C ALA A 75 0.48 -17.96 -1.58
N ALA A 76 1.29 -18.92 -1.13
CA ALA A 76 1.61 -20.13 -1.90
C ALA A 76 0.42 -21.07 -2.13
N THR A 77 -0.70 -20.89 -1.42
CA THR A 77 -1.95 -21.63 -1.68
C THR A 77 -2.87 -20.91 -2.67
N GLU A 78 -2.47 -19.75 -3.20
CA GLU A 78 -3.27 -18.89 -4.09
C GLU A 78 -4.58 -18.39 -3.47
N ARG A 79 -4.66 -18.35 -2.13
CA ARG A 79 -5.88 -17.99 -1.37
C ARG A 79 -5.80 -16.65 -0.65
N LEU A 80 -4.83 -15.81 -0.99
CA LEU A 80 -4.70 -14.49 -0.39
C LEU A 80 -4.61 -13.48 -1.52
N ASP A 81 -5.73 -12.83 -1.80
CA ASP A 81 -5.82 -11.71 -2.73
C ASP A 81 -6.23 -10.47 -1.92
N ILE A 82 -5.57 -9.35 -2.20
CA ILE A 82 -5.82 -8.10 -1.48
C ILE A 82 -6.28 -7.08 -2.50
N THR A 83 -7.47 -6.52 -2.30
CA THR A 83 -7.98 -5.42 -3.11
C THR A 83 -7.86 -4.12 -2.34
N LEU A 84 -7.16 -3.15 -2.95
CA LEU A 84 -7.08 -1.77 -2.50
C LEU A 84 -8.10 -0.95 -3.29
N ARG A 85 -9.19 -0.52 -2.64
CA ARG A 85 -10.28 0.22 -3.29
C ARG A 85 -10.32 1.65 -2.78
N HIS A 86 -10.09 2.60 -3.68
CA HIS A 86 -10.33 4.01 -3.39
C HIS A 86 -11.84 4.27 -3.22
N THR A 87 -12.26 4.82 -2.07
CA THR A 87 -13.67 4.99 -1.67
C THR A 87 -14.06 6.43 -1.37
N GLY A 88 -13.21 7.41 -1.69
CA GLY A 88 -13.38 8.80 -1.29
C GLY A 88 -13.32 9.83 -2.41
N ARG A 89 -13.71 11.06 -2.07
CA ARG A 89 -13.43 12.26 -2.89
C ARG A 89 -12.00 12.79 -2.68
N TYR A 90 -11.42 12.46 -1.53
CA TYR A 90 -10.07 12.86 -1.12
C TYR A 90 -9.05 11.79 -1.50
N THR A 91 -7.77 12.10 -1.34
CA THR A 91 -6.68 11.24 -1.80
C THR A 91 -5.72 10.84 -0.70
N HIS A 92 -6.05 10.99 0.58
CA HIS A 92 -5.21 10.51 1.69
C HIS A 92 -5.42 9.01 1.97
N SER A 93 -4.55 8.42 2.80
CA SER A 93 -4.50 6.97 3.05
C SER A 93 -5.85 6.36 3.46
N GLY A 94 -6.57 7.06 4.36
CA GLY A 94 -7.90 6.68 4.86
C GLY A 94 -9.01 6.64 3.79
N CYS A 95 -8.74 7.05 2.55
CA CYS A 95 -9.66 6.89 1.42
C CYS A 95 -9.50 5.56 0.69
N THR A 96 -8.71 4.61 1.23
CA THR A 96 -8.53 3.28 0.65
C THR A 96 -9.08 2.21 1.58
N ASP A 97 -10.11 1.49 1.12
CA ASP A 97 -10.53 0.25 1.74
C ASP A 97 -9.53 -0.85 1.37
N ILE A 98 -9.13 -1.65 2.36
CA ILE A 98 -8.29 -2.84 2.17
C ILE A 98 -9.20 -4.04 2.39
N VAL A 99 -9.41 -4.83 1.34
CA VAL A 99 -10.25 -6.03 1.38
C VAL A 99 -9.35 -7.23 1.16
N THR A 100 -9.39 -8.19 2.09
CA THR A 100 -8.71 -9.48 1.92
C THR A 100 -9.76 -10.52 1.55
N ASP A 101 -9.59 -11.14 0.38
CA ASP A 101 -10.50 -12.20 -0.08
C ASP A 101 -9.91 -13.57 0.26
N ASP A 102 -10.80 -14.52 0.57
CA ASP A 102 -10.54 -15.97 0.63
C ASP A 102 -9.58 -16.49 1.71
N VAL A 103 -9.35 -15.72 2.79
CA VAL A 103 -8.58 -16.20 3.96
C VAL A 103 -9.35 -17.34 4.64
N PRO A 104 -8.83 -18.59 4.65
CA PRO A 104 -9.51 -19.69 5.31
C PRO A 104 -9.62 -19.39 6.81
N GLY A 105 -10.81 -19.62 7.42
CA GLY A 105 -11.15 -19.28 8.82
C GLY A 105 -10.32 -19.93 9.93
N PHE A 106 -9.15 -20.50 9.61
CA PHE A 106 -8.23 -21.11 10.57
C PHE A 106 -7.42 -20.11 11.41
N ALA A 107 -7.53 -18.80 11.16
CA ALA A 107 -6.89 -17.81 12.03
C ALA A 107 -7.47 -16.39 11.87
N GLU A 108 -8.73 -16.17 12.28
CA GLU A 108 -9.31 -14.82 12.34
C GLU A 108 -8.40 -13.82 13.08
N SER A 109 -7.75 -14.25 14.17
CA SER A 109 -6.79 -13.42 14.92
C SER A 109 -5.51 -13.11 14.14
N LEU A 110 -5.06 -14.01 13.26
CA LEU A 110 -3.91 -13.77 12.40
C LEU A 110 -4.29 -12.89 11.21
N GLN A 111 -5.49 -13.08 10.65
CA GLN A 111 -6.03 -12.22 9.60
C GLN A 111 -6.18 -10.80 10.11
N ALA A 112 -6.86 -10.59 11.26
CA ALA A 112 -7.00 -9.26 11.85
C ALA A 112 -5.64 -8.62 12.17
N ARG A 113 -4.67 -9.40 12.66
CA ARG A 113 -3.30 -8.90 12.88
C ARG A 113 -2.62 -8.51 11.57
N PHE A 114 -2.78 -9.32 10.52
CA PHE A 114 -2.23 -9.01 9.20
C PHE A 114 -2.87 -7.75 8.60
N GLU A 115 -4.20 -7.64 8.64
CA GLU A 115 -4.94 -6.48 8.13
C GLU A 115 -4.54 -5.19 8.87
N ASN A 116 -4.37 -5.24 10.20
CA ASN A 116 -3.87 -4.10 10.97
C ASN A 116 -2.45 -3.72 10.56
N VAL A 117 -1.55 -4.69 10.44
CA VAL A 117 -0.16 -4.43 10.01
C VAL A 117 -0.13 -3.88 8.58
N LEU A 118 -0.92 -4.44 7.68
CA LEU A 118 -1.06 -3.97 6.30
C LEU A 118 -1.63 -2.55 6.24
N ARG A 119 -2.62 -2.23 7.08
CA ARG A 119 -3.16 -0.87 7.21
C ARG A 119 -2.08 0.12 7.65
N GLU A 120 -1.39 -0.15 8.75
CA GLU A 120 -0.33 0.73 9.26
C GLU A 120 0.80 0.93 8.23
N ASP A 121 1.15 -0.15 7.53
CA ASP A 121 2.17 -0.11 6.48
C ASP A 121 1.75 0.75 5.30
N PHE A 122 0.52 0.54 4.84
CA PHE A 122 -0.08 1.27 3.74
C PHE A 122 -0.22 2.76 4.06
N ASP A 123 -0.64 3.10 5.28
CA ASP A 123 -0.72 4.48 5.75
C ASP A 123 0.65 5.14 5.70
N SER A 124 1.70 4.44 6.15
CA SER A 124 3.07 4.96 6.10
C SER A 124 3.58 5.19 4.67
N LEU A 125 3.26 4.28 3.73
CA LEU A 125 3.58 4.48 2.30
C LEU A 125 2.86 5.72 1.74
N CYS A 126 1.60 5.92 2.10
CA CYS A 126 0.82 7.07 1.66
C CYS A 126 1.41 8.39 2.19
N ASP A 127 1.76 8.42 3.48
CA ASP A 127 2.38 9.58 4.14
C ASP A 127 3.74 9.92 3.52
N GLU A 128 4.58 8.91 3.25
CA GLU A 128 5.88 9.10 2.58
C GLU A 128 5.70 9.65 1.16
N ALA A 129 4.75 9.10 0.40
CA ALA A 129 4.45 9.55 -0.95
C ALA A 129 3.87 10.97 -0.98
N GLU A 130 3.06 11.34 0.00
CA GLU A 130 2.58 12.71 0.18
C GLU A 130 3.72 13.67 0.48
N SER A 131 4.57 13.34 1.45
CA SER A 131 5.72 14.15 1.86
C SER A 131 6.72 14.36 0.71
N GLU A 132 7.10 13.29 0.01
CA GLU A 132 7.97 13.40 -1.16
C GLU A 132 7.27 14.13 -2.31
N GLY A 133 5.96 13.94 -2.47
CA GLY A 133 5.15 14.64 -3.46
C GLY A 133 5.16 16.16 -3.26
N TYR A 134 4.94 16.62 -2.03
CA TYR A 134 5.06 18.05 -1.69
C TYR A 134 6.49 18.55 -1.91
N SER A 135 7.50 17.78 -1.50
CA SER A 135 8.91 18.15 -1.71
C SER A 135 9.26 18.33 -3.20
N LEU A 136 8.68 17.52 -4.10
CA LEU A 136 8.84 17.66 -5.55
C LEU A 136 8.15 18.92 -6.10
N LEU A 137 7.03 19.34 -5.49
CA LEU A 137 6.31 20.55 -5.88
C LEU A 137 6.99 21.82 -5.32
N ASP A 138 7.50 21.77 -4.10
CA ASP A 138 8.16 22.86 -3.36
C ASP A 138 9.63 23.06 -3.70
N GLY A 139 10.34 22.02 -4.15
CA GLY A 139 11.76 22.06 -4.54
C GLY A 139 12.05 22.88 -5.80
N ARG A 140 11.25 23.91 -6.05
CA ARG A 140 11.40 24.93 -7.08
C ARG A 140 11.96 26.23 -6.51
#